data_AF-A0A3D1CU60-F1
#
_entry.id   AF-A0A3D1CU60-F1
#
_cell.length_a   1.000
_cell.length_b   1.000
_cell.length_c   1.000
_cell.angle_alpha   90.00
_cell.angle_beta   90.00
_cell.angle_gamma   90.00
#
_symmetry.space_group_name_H-M   'P 1'
#
loop_
_entity.id
_entity.type
_entity.pdbx_description
1 polymer ?
#
loop_
_entity_poly.entity_id
_entity_poly.type
_entity_poly.pdbx_seq_one_letter_code
_entity_poly.pdbx_strand_id
1 'polypeptide(L)'
;VVKSTVPPGTLEKIETIIKSQTQTEFFTASVPEFLREGSAVYDTLHPSRIVIGATSESVFAKLEELHQPLQAPMVRVKPESAQMAKYAANAYLATRITFINQIADLCQKNGADVQDIIQAISYDPRIGQHYWYPGLGYGGSCFPKDV
;
A
#
# COMPACT_ATOMS: atom_id res chain seq x y z
N VAL A 1 0.51 -15.33 -9.36
CA VAL A 1 0.23 -13.95 -8.88
C VAL A 1 1.14 -13.66 -7.70
N VAL A 2 1.83 -12.53 -7.70
CA VAL A 2 2.66 -12.07 -6.57
C VAL A 2 1.84 -11.09 -5.73
N LYS A 3 1.57 -11.47 -4.48
CA LYS A 3 0.88 -10.63 -3.49
C LYS A 3 1.83 -9.95 -2.50
N SER A 4 2.98 -10.61 -2.25
CA SER A 4 4.02 -10.14 -1.36
C SER A 4 4.55 -8.77 -1.78
N THR A 5 4.99 -7.98 -0.80
CA THR A 5 5.69 -6.72 -1.07
C THR A 5 7.07 -7.06 -1.62
N VAL A 6 7.30 -6.73 -2.89
CA VAL A 6 8.54 -7.01 -3.62
C VAL A 6 8.97 -5.77 -4.40
N PRO A 7 10.28 -5.49 -4.53
CA PRO A 7 10.75 -4.34 -5.29
C PRO A 7 10.27 -4.36 -6.75
N PRO A 8 10.08 -3.19 -7.39
CA PRO A 8 9.79 -3.10 -8.82
C PRO A 8 10.78 -3.92 -9.67
N GLY A 9 10.25 -4.64 -10.67
CA GLY A 9 11.02 -5.54 -11.54
C GLY A 9 11.17 -6.96 -11.00
N THR A 10 10.66 -7.26 -9.81
CA THR A 10 10.70 -8.64 -9.26
C THR A 10 9.83 -9.61 -10.07
N LEU A 11 8.75 -9.13 -10.70
CA LEU A 11 7.85 -10.02 -11.46
C LEU A 11 8.56 -10.59 -12.69
N GLU A 12 9.33 -9.77 -13.38
CA GLU A 12 10.14 -10.18 -14.55
C GLU A 12 11.18 -11.25 -14.17
N LYS A 13 11.84 -11.09 -13.02
CA LYS A 13 12.79 -12.08 -12.50
C LYS A 13 12.11 -13.42 -12.22
N ILE A 14 10.94 -13.39 -11.57
CA ILE A 14 10.14 -14.58 -11.29
C ILE A 14 9.72 -15.26 -12.61
N GLU A 15 9.26 -14.48 -13.58
CA GLU A 15 8.87 -15.00 -14.89
C GLU A 15 10.02 -15.69 -15.61
N THR A 16 11.21 -15.10 -15.58
CA THR A 16 12.43 -15.68 -16.14
C THR A 16 12.78 -17.01 -15.47
N ILE A 17 12.69 -17.08 -14.13
CA ILE A 17 12.94 -18.31 -13.38
C ILE A 17 11.93 -19.39 -13.76
N ILE A 18 10.63 -19.09 -13.78
CA ILE A 18 9.60 -20.08 -14.12
C ILE A 18 9.75 -20.56 -15.57
N LYS A 19 10.00 -19.66 -16.53
CA LYS A 19 10.26 -20.01 -17.95
C LYS A 19 11.46 -20.95 -18.10
N SER A 20 12.47 -20.85 -17.23
CA SER A 20 13.62 -21.77 -17.27
C SER A 20 13.29 -23.20 -16.83
N GLN A 21 12.18 -23.41 -16.13
CA GLN A 21 11.80 -24.70 -15.53
C GLN A 21 10.66 -25.40 -16.29
N THR A 22 9.98 -24.73 -17.22
CA THR A 22 8.86 -25.31 -17.96
C THR A 22 8.69 -24.67 -19.34
N GLN A 23 8.14 -25.45 -20.28
CA GLN A 23 7.67 -24.97 -21.58
C GLN A 23 6.16 -24.69 -21.59
N THR A 24 5.45 -25.02 -20.51
CA THR A 24 4.02 -24.74 -20.37
C THR A 24 3.79 -23.23 -20.35
N GLU A 25 2.82 -22.77 -21.13
CA GLU A 25 2.42 -21.36 -21.13
C GLU A 25 1.85 -20.97 -19.76
N PHE A 26 2.25 -19.81 -19.27
CA PHE A 26 1.77 -19.27 -18.01
C PHE A 26 1.74 -17.74 -18.05
N PHE A 27 0.98 -17.16 -17.12
CA PHE A 27 0.84 -15.72 -16.97
C PHE A 27 1.24 -15.28 -15.57
N THR A 28 1.78 -14.06 -15.47
CA THR A 28 2.19 -13.44 -14.22
C THR A 28 1.40 -12.17 -13.97
N ALA A 29 1.22 -11.83 -12.69
CA ALA A 29 0.59 -10.59 -12.26
C ALA A 29 1.08 -10.22 -10.86
N SER A 30 1.10 -8.92 -10.56
CA SER A 30 1.35 -8.36 -9.24
C SER A 30 0.05 -7.78 -8.68
N VAL A 31 -0.40 -8.28 -7.54
CA VAL A 31 -1.63 -7.81 -6.86
C VAL A 31 -1.26 -7.50 -5.41
N PRO A 32 -0.66 -6.34 -5.14
CA PRO A 32 -0.20 -6.00 -3.79
C PRO A 32 -1.38 -5.94 -2.80
N GLU A 33 -1.12 -6.30 -1.55
CA GLU A 33 -2.07 -6.15 -0.44
C GLU A 33 -1.90 -4.79 0.26
N PHE A 34 -2.96 -4.26 0.89
CA PHE A 34 -2.91 -3.00 1.64
C PHE A 34 -3.60 -3.11 3.01
N LEU A 35 -3.45 -4.28 3.64
CA LEU A 35 -4.08 -4.63 4.90
C LEU A 35 -3.34 -3.98 6.07
N ARG A 36 -4.06 -3.72 7.17
CA ARG A 36 -3.45 -3.29 8.43
C ARG A 36 -3.42 -4.46 9.41
N GLU A 37 -2.33 -4.54 10.18
CA GLU A 37 -2.25 -5.47 11.31
C GLU A 37 -3.39 -5.15 12.30
N GLY A 38 -4.09 -6.19 12.79
CA GLY A 38 -5.24 -6.04 13.68
C GLY A 38 -6.62 -5.91 12.99
N SER A 39 -6.67 -5.53 11.72
CA SER A 39 -7.93 -5.47 10.93
C SER A 39 -7.87 -6.25 9.62
N ALA A 40 -6.89 -7.16 9.47
CA ALA A 40 -6.58 -7.83 8.21
C ALA A 40 -7.77 -8.56 7.57
N VAL A 41 -8.62 -9.23 8.35
CA VAL A 41 -9.82 -9.92 7.83
C VAL A 41 -10.80 -8.90 7.24
N TYR A 42 -11.11 -7.84 7.98
CA TYR A 42 -12.01 -6.78 7.53
C TYR A 42 -11.45 -6.07 6.29
N ASP A 43 -10.18 -5.67 6.32
CA ASP A 43 -9.52 -4.97 5.21
C ASP A 43 -9.43 -5.85 3.94
N THR A 44 -9.39 -7.17 4.08
CA THR A 44 -9.41 -8.12 2.95
C THR A 44 -10.80 -8.20 2.31
N LEU A 45 -11.85 -8.18 3.13
CA LEU A 45 -13.24 -8.28 2.66
C LEU A 45 -13.80 -6.93 2.19
N HIS A 46 -13.24 -5.82 2.67
CA HIS A 46 -13.66 -4.46 2.35
C HIS A 46 -12.48 -3.56 1.95
N PRO A 47 -11.73 -3.91 0.89
CA PRO A 47 -10.57 -3.13 0.50
C PRO A 47 -10.98 -1.78 -0.07
N SER A 48 -10.25 -0.71 0.25
CA SER A 48 -10.50 0.62 -0.34
C SER A 48 -10.26 0.65 -1.85
N ARG A 49 -9.40 -0.24 -2.35
CA ARG A 49 -9.12 -0.48 -3.77
C ARG A 49 -8.34 -1.78 -3.96
N ILE A 50 -8.36 -2.31 -5.18
CA ILE A 50 -7.58 -3.46 -5.61
C ILE A 50 -6.69 -3.02 -6.78
N VAL A 51 -5.38 -3.16 -6.63
CA VAL A 51 -4.42 -2.81 -7.69
C VAL A 51 -4.00 -4.08 -8.41
N ILE A 52 -4.20 -4.13 -9.71
CA ILE A 52 -3.84 -5.27 -10.56
C ILE A 52 -2.74 -4.83 -11.52
N GLY A 53 -1.57 -5.40 -11.37
CA GLY A 53 -0.41 -5.19 -12.23
C GLY A 53 -0.23 -6.37 -13.19
N ALA A 54 -0.59 -6.21 -14.47
CA ALA A 54 -0.46 -7.26 -15.48
C ALA A 54 -0.17 -6.64 -16.86
N THR A 55 0.16 -7.49 -17.83
CA THR A 55 0.44 -7.07 -19.23
C THR A 55 -0.56 -7.63 -20.24
N SER A 56 -1.40 -8.59 -19.84
CA SER A 56 -2.39 -9.24 -20.71
C SER A 56 -3.82 -8.91 -20.30
N GLU A 57 -4.66 -8.58 -21.27
CA GLU A 57 -6.09 -8.35 -21.08
C GLU A 57 -6.83 -9.57 -20.52
N SER A 58 -6.43 -10.79 -20.93
CA SER A 58 -7.04 -12.01 -20.39
C SER A 58 -6.75 -12.18 -18.90
N VAL A 59 -5.57 -11.76 -18.45
CA VAL A 59 -5.16 -11.80 -17.04
C VAL A 59 -5.92 -10.75 -16.24
N PHE A 60 -6.09 -9.54 -16.78
CA PHE A 60 -6.93 -8.52 -16.15
C PHE A 60 -8.36 -9.03 -15.98
N ALA A 61 -9.00 -9.51 -17.05
CA ALA A 61 -10.37 -10.00 -16.99
C ALA A 61 -10.53 -11.13 -15.95
N LYS A 62 -9.58 -12.06 -15.88
CA LYS A 62 -9.64 -13.17 -14.93
C LYS A 62 -9.48 -12.71 -13.48
N LEU A 63 -8.58 -11.77 -13.22
CA LEU A 63 -8.37 -11.24 -11.87
C LEU A 63 -9.52 -10.32 -11.45
N GLU A 64 -10.11 -9.56 -12.35
CA GLU A 64 -11.29 -8.74 -12.05
C GLU A 64 -12.50 -9.61 -11.72
N GLU A 65 -12.76 -10.67 -12.50
CA GLU A 65 -13.78 -11.68 -12.19
C GLU A 65 -13.58 -12.25 -10.77
N LEU A 66 -12.34 -12.63 -10.43
CA LEU A 66 -12.00 -13.17 -9.10
C LEU A 66 -12.30 -12.17 -7.97
N HIS A 67 -12.05 -10.88 -8.19
CA HIS A 67 -12.18 -9.85 -7.16
C HIS A 67 -13.55 -9.15 -7.18
N GLN A 68 -14.40 -9.43 -8.16
CA GLN A 68 -15.72 -8.78 -8.34
C GLN A 68 -16.62 -8.85 -7.10
N PRO A 69 -16.65 -9.96 -6.32
CA PRO A 69 -17.45 -10.02 -5.09
C PRO A 69 -17.07 -9.01 -4.00
N LEU A 70 -15.85 -8.45 -4.03
CA LEU A 70 -15.36 -7.50 -3.03
C LEU A 70 -15.90 -6.08 -3.24
N GLN A 71 -16.52 -5.79 -4.39
CA GLN A 71 -17.15 -4.50 -4.72
C GLN A 71 -16.26 -3.27 -4.51
N ALA A 72 -14.94 -3.44 -4.65
CA ALA A 72 -13.97 -2.37 -4.49
C ALA A 72 -13.52 -1.81 -5.85
N PRO A 73 -13.11 -0.53 -5.93
CA PRO A 73 -12.49 0.02 -7.13
C PRO A 73 -11.27 -0.81 -7.55
N MET A 74 -11.21 -1.19 -8.82
CA MET A 74 -10.08 -1.95 -9.39
C MET A 74 -9.25 -1.04 -10.29
N VAL A 75 -7.93 -1.08 -10.11
CA VAL A 75 -6.99 -0.22 -10.83
C VAL A 75 -6.03 -1.09 -11.63
N ARG A 76 -6.17 -1.05 -12.96
CA ARG A 76 -5.26 -1.72 -13.90
C ARG A 76 -3.99 -0.90 -14.12
N VAL A 77 -2.83 -1.50 -13.92
CA VAL A 77 -1.53 -0.86 -14.12
C VAL A 77 -0.50 -1.86 -14.66
N LYS A 78 0.70 -1.38 -15.01
CA LYS A 78 1.84 -2.25 -15.27
C LYS A 78 2.31 -2.95 -13.98
N PRO A 79 2.91 -4.15 -14.07
CA PRO A 79 3.44 -4.86 -12.90
C PRO A 79 4.33 -4.04 -11.97
N GLU A 80 5.28 -3.29 -12.53
CA GLU A 80 6.24 -2.49 -11.78
C GLU A 80 5.55 -1.33 -11.06
N SER A 81 4.51 -0.76 -11.68
CA SER A 81 3.67 0.27 -11.08
C SER A 81 2.86 -0.28 -9.89
N ALA A 82 2.32 -1.50 -10.00
CA ALA A 82 1.65 -2.14 -8.87
C ALA A 82 2.62 -2.40 -7.71
N GLN A 83 3.83 -2.89 -8.01
CA GLN A 83 4.89 -3.11 -7.02
C GLN A 83 5.27 -1.80 -6.33
N MET A 84 5.52 -0.73 -7.11
CA MET A 84 5.86 0.58 -6.58
C MET A 84 4.73 1.21 -5.76
N ALA A 85 3.47 1.01 -6.16
CA ALA A 85 2.32 1.57 -5.44
C ALA A 85 2.25 1.09 -3.98
N LYS A 86 2.69 -0.15 -3.70
CA LYS A 86 2.77 -0.67 -2.33
C LYS A 86 3.80 0.09 -1.49
N TYR A 87 5.02 0.24 -2.00
CA TYR A 87 6.09 0.99 -1.33
C TYR A 87 5.69 2.45 -1.13
N ALA A 88 5.21 3.11 -2.19
CA ALA A 88 4.81 4.51 -2.13
C ALA A 88 3.71 4.74 -1.08
N ALA A 89 2.71 3.87 -1.00
CA ALA A 89 1.65 3.98 0.00
C ALA A 89 2.20 3.81 1.43
N ASN A 90 3.00 2.77 1.68
CA ASN A 90 3.57 2.51 2.99
C ASN A 90 4.52 3.63 3.45
N ALA A 91 5.40 4.09 2.56
CA ALA A 91 6.33 5.19 2.82
C ALA A 91 5.60 6.51 3.10
N TYR A 92 4.53 6.80 2.36
CA TYR A 92 3.73 8.00 2.61
C TYR A 92 3.05 7.96 3.99
N LEU A 93 2.47 6.83 4.38
CA LEU A 93 1.85 6.67 5.70
C LEU A 93 2.87 6.80 6.84
N ALA A 94 4.05 6.19 6.69
CA ALA A 94 5.15 6.33 7.64
C ALA A 94 5.66 7.80 7.72
N THR A 95 5.72 8.49 6.59
CA THR A 95 6.10 9.90 6.51
C THR A 95 5.12 10.79 7.30
N ARG A 96 3.81 10.55 7.21
CA ARG A 96 2.81 11.32 7.97
C ARG A 96 3.00 11.18 9.48
N ILE A 97 3.26 9.97 9.95
CA ILE A 97 3.53 9.70 11.37
C ILE A 97 4.83 10.40 11.81
N THR A 98 5.88 10.28 11.01
CA THR A 98 7.17 10.94 11.28
C THR A 98 7.02 12.46 11.34
N PHE A 99 6.32 13.02 10.36
CA PHE A 99 6.06 14.45 10.26
C PHE A 99 5.32 14.95 11.51
N ILE A 100 4.24 14.29 11.92
CA ILE A 100 3.47 14.77 13.08
C ILE A 100 4.21 14.60 14.41
N ASN A 101 5.07 13.59 14.54
CA ASN A 101 5.96 13.48 15.70
C ASN A 101 6.94 14.66 15.78
N GLN A 102 7.53 15.07 14.66
CA GLN A 102 8.40 16.25 14.64
C GLN A 102 7.65 17.53 14.99
N ILE A 103 6.39 17.68 14.55
CA ILE A 103 5.54 18.80 14.97
C ILE A 103 5.23 18.74 16.47
N ALA A 104 4.98 17.55 17.03
CA ALA A 104 4.75 17.37 18.46
C ALA A 104 5.95 17.83 19.31
N ASP A 105 7.17 17.48 18.89
CA ASP A 105 8.40 17.92 19.56
C ASP A 105 8.58 19.45 19.55
N LEU A 106 8.14 20.11 18.47
CA LEU A 106 8.13 21.57 18.40
C LEU A 106 7.05 22.19 19.29
N CYS A 107 5.86 21.57 19.35
CA CYS A 107 4.77 21.99 20.22
C CYS A 107 5.17 21.98 21.70
N GLN A 108 5.91 20.94 22.14
CA GLN A 108 6.45 20.87 23.51
C GLN A 108 7.38 22.04 23.87
N LYS A 109 8.08 22.61 22.89
CA LYS A 109 9.03 23.73 23.11
C LYS A 109 8.36 25.10 23.13
N ASN A 110 7.18 25.23 22.54
CA ASN A 110 6.49 26.53 22.39
C ASN A 110 5.14 26.60 23.13
N GLY A 111 4.68 25.50 23.73
CA GLY A 111 3.43 25.44 24.52
C GLY A 111 2.17 25.20 23.69
N ALA A 112 2.28 24.90 22.40
CA ALA A 112 1.12 24.49 21.58
C ALA A 112 0.69 23.04 21.91
N ASP A 113 -0.59 22.72 21.64
CA ASP A 113 -1.11 21.35 21.69
C ASP A 113 -1.10 20.73 20.29
N VAL A 114 -0.42 19.60 20.13
CA VAL A 114 -0.36 18.90 18.84
C VAL A 114 -1.74 18.42 18.38
N GLN A 115 -2.66 18.12 19.29
CA GLN A 115 -4.03 17.70 18.94
C GLN A 115 -4.82 18.85 18.29
N ASP A 116 -4.67 20.07 18.82
CA ASP A 116 -5.27 21.27 18.22
C ASP A 116 -4.71 21.51 16.81
N ILE A 117 -3.41 21.31 16.62
CA ILE A 117 -2.76 21.43 15.30
C ILE A 117 -3.28 20.37 14.33
N ILE A 118 -3.36 19.10 14.74
CA ILE A 118 -3.91 18.01 13.91
C ILE A 118 -5.34 18.35 13.50
N GLN A 119 -6.18 18.75 14.45
CA GLN A 119 -7.55 19.13 14.17
C GLN A 119 -7.60 20.28 13.16
N ALA A 120 -6.83 21.35 13.37
CA ALA A 120 -6.81 22.52 12.50
C ALA A 120 -6.42 22.19 11.04
N ILE A 121 -5.40 21.35 10.83
CA ILE A 121 -4.92 21.03 9.47
C ILE A 121 -5.72 19.91 8.79
N SER A 122 -6.32 19.00 9.57
CA SER A 122 -7.00 17.81 9.05
C SER A 122 -8.29 18.11 8.29
N TYR A 123 -8.89 19.29 8.50
CA TYR A 123 -10.04 19.75 7.73
C TYR A 123 -9.70 20.12 6.29
N ASP A 124 -8.42 20.36 5.97
CA ASP A 124 -8.01 20.55 4.59
C ASP A 124 -8.11 19.22 3.83
N PRO A 125 -8.98 19.11 2.81
CA PRO A 125 -9.18 17.87 2.07
C PRO A 125 -7.92 17.40 1.32
N ARG A 126 -6.93 18.27 1.10
CA ARG A 126 -5.63 17.92 0.51
C ARG A 126 -4.73 17.17 1.49
N ILE A 127 -4.98 17.31 2.80
CA ILE A 127 -4.20 16.73 3.90
C ILE A 127 -4.90 15.47 4.43
N GLY A 128 -6.21 15.57 4.67
CA GLY A 128 -7.05 14.48 5.17
C GLY A 128 -6.88 14.19 6.67
N GLN A 129 -7.74 13.34 7.20
CA GLN A 129 -7.98 13.24 8.65
C GLN A 129 -7.29 12.09 9.38
N HIS A 130 -6.74 11.11 8.66
CA HIS A 130 -6.22 9.87 9.26
C HIS A 130 -4.69 9.81 9.27
N TYR A 131 -4.12 8.85 10.01
CA TYR A 131 -2.66 8.65 10.07
C TYR A 131 -1.86 9.82 10.69
N TRP A 132 -2.51 10.59 11.57
CA TRP A 132 -1.90 11.60 12.44
C TRP A 132 -1.81 11.07 13.87
N TYR A 133 -0.92 10.11 14.12
CA TYR A 133 -0.79 9.45 15.42
C TYR A 133 0.52 9.89 16.11
N PRO A 134 0.55 11.05 16.78
CA PRO A 134 1.73 11.47 17.52
C PRO A 134 2.01 10.48 18.67
N GLY A 135 3.26 10.09 18.87
CA GLY A 135 3.64 9.09 19.87
C GLY A 135 5.07 8.59 19.70
N LEU A 136 5.33 7.35 20.12
CA LEU A 136 6.67 6.73 20.12
C LEU A 136 7.26 6.44 18.73
N GLY A 137 6.54 6.78 17.65
CA GLY A 137 6.90 6.42 16.28
C GLY A 137 5.99 5.34 15.68
N TYR A 138 6.36 4.84 14.50
CA TYR A 138 5.70 3.71 13.85
C TYR A 138 6.52 2.42 14.05
N GLY A 139 5.83 1.29 14.17
CA GLY A 139 6.44 -0.05 14.30
C GLY A 139 5.77 -1.07 13.38
N GLY A 140 5.81 -2.35 13.75
CA GLY A 140 5.21 -3.44 12.98
C GLY A 140 6.14 -3.99 11.90
N SER A 141 5.70 -5.06 11.23
CA SER A 141 6.56 -5.80 10.28
C SER A 141 6.68 -5.13 8.91
N CYS A 142 5.82 -4.15 8.59
CA CYS A 142 5.72 -3.57 7.26
C CYS A 142 6.45 -2.22 7.11
N PHE A 143 6.23 -1.23 7.97
CA PHE A 143 6.84 0.08 7.75
C PHE A 143 8.37 0.10 7.89
N PRO A 144 9.00 -0.52 8.91
CA PRO A 144 10.46 -0.51 9.04
C PRO A 144 11.21 -1.28 7.94
N LYS A 145 10.54 -2.22 7.24
CA LYS A 145 11.15 -2.99 6.14
C LYS A 145 10.92 -2.36 4.77
N ASP A 146 9.79 -1.66 4.61
CA ASP A 146 9.33 -1.14 3.32
C ASP A 146 9.77 0.32 3.09
N VAL A 147 10.36 0.97 4.11
CA VAL A 147 10.86 2.36 4.09
C VAL A 147 12.38 2.38 4.09
#